data_AF-A0A4R6UX92-F1
#
_entry.id   AF-A0A4R6UX92-F1
#
_cell.length_a   1.000
_cell.length_b   1.000
_cell.length_c   1.000
_cell.angle_alpha   90.00
_cell.angle_beta   90.00
_cell.angle_gamma   90.00
#
_symmetry.space_group_name_H-M   'P 1'
#
loop_
_entity.id
_entity.type
_entity.pdbx_description
1 polymer ?
#
loop_
_entity_poly.entity_id
_entity_poly.type
_entity_poly.pdbx_seq_one_letter_code
_entity_poly.pdbx_strand_id
1 'polypeptide(L)'
;MPLHPQAAALLDIVGGGPLLADQSVAQNRADLEQAIPLTGDATELHAVDDIVISAPHGPIPARLYRTRADPQPVLVCFHGGGWVLGDLEIADTTARDVAAAGEIAVLSVDYRLAPEHVYPAAHVDAVAATRAVLAGEVPGVDPSRVAVGGDSAGGNLAAHVAQELRGEAGLRHQVLVYPVTQAEVGSTASYREFDDGYFLTGASMRYFFDTYAPDGAPDDARLAPASNPDLRGLPAATVVTAELDPLRDEGEAYADALEAAGVAVERRRFDGQFHPFLYLAGSLDAAGEARRFIGKALRVALAV
;
A
#
# COMPACT_ATOMS: atom_id res chain seq x y z
N MET A 1 22.40 5.62 10.33
CA MET A 1 22.29 6.80 11.22
C MET A 1 21.52 6.38 12.48
N PRO A 2 21.50 7.14 13.59
CA PRO A 2 20.63 6.78 14.72
C PRO A 2 19.15 6.90 14.30
N LEU A 3 18.31 6.02 14.85
CA LEU A 3 16.84 6.08 14.79
C LEU A 3 16.32 7.51 15.00
N HIS A 4 15.26 7.89 14.29
CA HIS A 4 14.58 9.15 14.58
C HIS A 4 14.07 9.15 16.03
N PRO A 5 14.17 10.24 16.81
CA PRO A 5 13.83 10.22 18.24
C PRO A 5 12.40 9.75 18.55
N GLN A 6 11.42 10.13 17.73
CA GLN A 6 10.04 9.65 17.87
C GLN A 6 9.92 8.15 17.55
N ALA A 7 10.68 7.66 16.57
CA ALA A 7 10.71 6.26 16.18
C ALA A 7 11.32 5.39 17.31
N ALA A 8 12.41 5.85 17.93
CA ALA A 8 13.00 5.19 19.09
C ALA A 8 12.02 5.14 20.28
N ALA A 9 11.39 6.28 20.61
CA ALA A 9 10.43 6.35 21.71
C ALA A 9 9.22 5.42 21.50
N LEU A 10 8.75 5.29 20.25
CA LEU A 10 7.66 4.37 19.94
C LEU A 10 8.12 2.91 20.07
N LEU A 11 9.26 2.54 19.50
CA LEU A 11 9.81 1.17 19.61
C LEU A 11 10.02 0.75 21.07
N ASP A 12 10.39 1.67 21.96
CA ASP A 12 10.52 1.38 23.41
C ASP A 12 9.16 1.07 24.08
N ILE A 13 8.05 1.60 23.54
CA ILE A 13 6.70 1.44 24.10
C ILE A 13 5.99 0.20 23.54
N VAL A 14 6.11 -0.05 22.23
CA VAL A 14 5.36 -1.10 21.53
C VAL A 14 6.23 -2.26 21.04
N GLY A 15 7.54 -2.20 21.26
CA GLY A 15 8.45 -3.31 20.99
C GLY A 15 8.19 -4.51 21.90
N GLY A 16 8.50 -5.72 21.40
CA GLY A 16 8.44 -6.95 22.19
C GLY A 16 7.08 -7.65 22.24
N GLY A 17 6.16 -7.32 21.32
CA GLY A 17 4.96 -8.12 21.09
C GLY A 17 5.28 -9.56 20.63
N PRO A 18 4.34 -10.50 20.79
CA PRO A 18 4.47 -11.86 20.27
C PRO A 18 4.75 -11.88 18.76
N LEU A 19 5.45 -12.94 18.29
CA LEU A 19 5.65 -13.15 16.87
C LEU A 19 4.32 -13.53 16.21
N LEU A 20 4.08 -13.05 14.98
CA LEU A 20 2.85 -13.35 14.23
C LEU A 20 2.57 -14.87 14.13
N ALA A 21 3.62 -15.67 13.97
CA ALA A 21 3.53 -17.12 13.86
C ALA A 21 3.16 -17.83 15.17
N ASP A 22 3.33 -17.16 16.32
CA ASP A 22 3.00 -17.70 17.65
C ASP A 22 1.53 -17.44 18.04
N GLN A 23 0.77 -16.76 17.18
CA GLN A 23 -0.61 -16.36 17.40
C GLN A 23 -1.53 -16.81 16.26
N SER A 24 -2.83 -16.84 16.53
CA SER A 24 -3.83 -17.04 15.48
C SER A 24 -3.96 -15.78 14.61
N VAL A 25 -4.34 -15.94 13.34
CA VAL A 25 -4.63 -14.80 12.43
C VAL A 25 -5.67 -13.86 13.03
N ALA A 26 -6.70 -14.40 13.68
CA ALA A 26 -7.73 -13.59 14.34
C ALA A 26 -7.16 -12.73 15.48
N GLN A 27 -6.20 -13.25 16.25
CA GLN A 27 -5.54 -12.47 17.29
C GLN A 27 -4.62 -11.40 16.68
N ASN A 28 -3.86 -11.73 15.64
CA ASN A 28 -3.01 -10.77 14.93
C ASN A 28 -3.83 -9.61 14.35
N ARG A 29 -5.03 -9.89 13.81
CA ARG A 29 -5.96 -8.85 13.32
C ARG A 29 -6.48 -7.98 14.48
N ALA A 30 -6.92 -8.59 15.57
CA ALA A 30 -7.40 -7.87 16.75
C ALA A 30 -6.29 -6.99 17.39
N ASP A 31 -5.04 -7.46 17.39
CA ASP A 31 -3.91 -6.69 17.90
C ASP A 31 -3.60 -5.48 17.00
N LEU A 32 -3.76 -5.61 15.68
CA LEU A 32 -3.63 -4.48 14.75
C LEU A 32 -4.73 -3.43 14.95
N GLU A 33 -5.97 -3.84 15.23
CA GLU A 33 -7.05 -2.90 15.57
C GLU A 33 -6.73 -2.05 16.81
N GLN A 34 -5.99 -2.60 17.79
CA GLN A 34 -5.55 -1.83 18.96
C GLN A 34 -4.53 -0.73 18.60
N ALA A 35 -3.94 -0.78 17.40
CA ALA A 35 -3.02 0.25 16.92
C ALA A 35 -3.74 1.44 16.24
N ILE A 36 -5.06 1.38 16.00
CA ILE A 36 -5.84 2.47 15.37
C ILE A 36 -5.61 3.84 16.05
N PRO A 37 -5.56 3.97 17.40
CA PRO A 37 -5.29 5.24 18.05
C PRO A 37 -3.92 5.85 17.73
N LEU A 38 -2.94 5.03 17.32
CA LEU A 38 -1.62 5.50 16.90
C LEU A 38 -1.65 6.12 15.50
N THR A 39 -2.76 5.99 14.76
CA THR A 39 -2.82 6.43 13.38
C THR A 39 -3.02 7.93 13.17
N GLY A 40 -3.33 8.63 14.25
CA GLY A 40 -3.59 10.06 14.30
C GLY A 40 -5.08 10.37 14.26
N ASP A 41 -5.39 11.67 14.25
CA ASP A 41 -6.77 12.12 14.17
C ASP A 41 -7.29 12.07 12.72
N ALA A 42 -8.56 11.74 12.56
CA ALA A 42 -9.20 11.72 11.25
C ALA A 42 -9.33 13.14 10.67
N THR A 43 -8.72 13.37 9.51
CA THR A 43 -8.95 14.60 8.74
C THR A 43 -10.39 14.66 8.24
N GLU A 44 -11.08 15.77 8.51
CA GLU A 44 -12.44 16.03 8.03
C GLU A 44 -12.46 16.19 6.51
N LEU A 45 -13.43 15.52 5.87
CA LEU A 45 -13.62 15.51 4.42
C LEU A 45 -15.05 15.89 4.05
N HIS A 46 -15.30 16.12 2.76
CA HIS A 46 -16.65 16.44 2.27
C HIS A 46 -17.63 15.27 2.48
N ALA A 47 -17.20 14.05 2.17
CA ALA A 47 -17.97 12.83 2.40
C ALA A 47 -17.05 11.62 2.56
N VAL A 48 -17.47 10.67 3.39
CA VAL A 48 -16.83 9.35 3.55
C VAL A 48 -17.95 8.32 3.57
N ASP A 49 -18.02 7.52 2.52
CA ASP A 49 -19.13 6.60 2.28
C ASP A 49 -18.60 5.17 2.13
N ASP A 50 -19.16 4.23 2.89
CA ASP A 50 -18.96 2.80 2.61
C ASP A 50 -19.78 2.42 1.37
N ILE A 51 -19.13 1.80 0.40
CA ILE A 51 -19.71 1.37 -0.87
C ILE A 51 -19.38 -0.10 -1.13
N VAL A 52 -20.09 -0.68 -2.10
CA VAL A 52 -19.84 -2.05 -2.55
C VAL A 52 -19.63 -2.03 -4.06
N ILE A 53 -18.46 -2.52 -4.49
CA ILE A 53 -18.13 -2.71 -5.89
C ILE A 53 -18.63 -4.09 -6.32
N SER A 54 -19.37 -4.16 -7.43
CA SER A 54 -19.83 -5.44 -7.97
C SER A 54 -18.72 -6.09 -8.79
N ALA A 55 -18.38 -7.35 -8.49
CA ALA A 55 -17.44 -8.13 -9.31
C ALA A 55 -17.99 -9.53 -9.61
N PRO A 56 -17.51 -10.20 -10.68
CA PRO A 56 -18.03 -11.52 -11.08
C PRO A 56 -17.90 -12.60 -9.99
N HIS A 57 -16.91 -12.48 -9.12
CA HIS A 57 -16.65 -13.41 -8.02
C HIS A 57 -17.28 -13.00 -6.68
N GLY A 58 -18.05 -11.90 -6.66
CA GLY A 58 -18.74 -11.41 -5.47
C GLY A 58 -18.59 -9.90 -5.25
N PRO A 59 -19.32 -9.34 -4.28
CA PRO A 59 -19.16 -7.95 -3.88
C PRO A 59 -17.79 -7.71 -3.23
N ILE A 60 -17.18 -6.56 -3.51
CA ILE A 60 -15.95 -6.08 -2.89
C ILE A 60 -16.31 -4.83 -2.07
N PRO A 61 -16.28 -4.88 -0.74
CA PRO A 61 -16.49 -3.69 0.09
C PRO A 61 -15.38 -2.67 -0.15
N ALA A 62 -15.71 -1.40 -0.02
CA ALA A 62 -14.75 -0.30 -0.13
C ALA A 62 -15.27 0.93 0.62
N ARG A 63 -14.37 1.86 0.93
CA ARG A 63 -14.72 3.18 1.48
C ARG A 63 -14.26 4.27 0.53
N LEU A 64 -15.19 5.13 0.11
CA LEU A 64 -14.96 6.24 -0.79
C LEU A 64 -14.85 7.55 0.00
N TYR A 65 -13.67 8.15 -0.05
CA TYR A 65 -13.33 9.42 0.58
C TYR A 65 -13.39 10.53 -0.47
N ARG A 66 -14.18 11.57 -0.24
CA ARG A 66 -14.33 12.69 -1.18
C ARG A 66 -14.03 14.04 -0.54
N THR A 67 -13.36 14.91 -1.30
CA THR A 67 -12.99 16.28 -0.85
C THR A 67 -13.99 17.34 -1.32
N ARG A 68 -14.86 16.98 -2.28
CA ARG A 68 -15.91 17.83 -2.86
C ARG A 68 -17.04 16.99 -3.47
N ALA A 69 -18.13 17.67 -3.84
CA ALA A 69 -19.33 17.02 -4.39
C ALA A 69 -19.16 16.59 -5.86
N ASP A 70 -18.44 17.37 -6.66
CA ASP A 70 -18.24 17.12 -8.09
C ASP A 70 -17.28 15.94 -8.34
N PRO A 71 -17.41 15.22 -9.46
CA PRO A 71 -16.45 14.19 -9.86
C PRO A 71 -15.01 14.70 -9.86
N GLN A 72 -14.14 13.91 -9.26
CA GLN A 72 -12.73 14.26 -9.02
C GLN A 72 -11.82 13.09 -9.38
N PRO A 73 -10.54 13.35 -9.70
CA PRO A 73 -9.57 12.26 -9.86
C PRO A 73 -9.56 11.36 -8.63
N VAL A 74 -9.16 10.10 -8.81
CA VAL A 74 -9.24 9.09 -7.76
C VAL A 74 -7.98 8.25 -7.65
N LEU A 75 -7.56 8.01 -6.41
CA LEU A 75 -6.64 6.95 -6.05
C LEU A 75 -7.45 5.71 -5.62
N VAL A 76 -7.31 4.60 -6.34
CA VAL A 76 -7.74 3.29 -5.85
C VAL A 76 -6.63 2.75 -4.96
N CYS A 77 -6.92 2.63 -3.66
CA CYS A 77 -5.93 2.34 -2.63
C CYS A 77 -6.13 0.94 -2.03
N PHE A 78 -5.03 0.23 -1.85
CA PHE A 78 -4.97 -1.08 -1.21
C PHE A 78 -4.15 -0.97 0.08
N HIS A 79 -4.71 -1.37 1.21
CA HIS A 79 -4.01 -1.31 2.50
C HIS A 79 -2.89 -2.36 2.57
N GLY A 80 -1.97 -2.18 3.52
CA GLY A 80 -0.93 -3.13 3.87
C GLY A 80 -1.42 -4.23 4.81
N GLY A 81 -0.50 -5.02 5.36
CA GLY A 81 -0.81 -6.12 6.28
C GLY A 81 -0.52 -7.52 5.71
N GLY A 82 0.39 -7.63 4.74
CA GLY A 82 0.86 -8.92 4.24
C GLY A 82 -0.25 -9.79 3.63
N TRP A 83 -1.27 -9.17 3.02
CA TRP A 83 -2.47 -9.83 2.47
C TRP A 83 -3.29 -10.68 3.46
N VAL A 84 -2.97 -10.60 4.76
CA VAL A 84 -3.54 -11.40 5.84
C VAL A 84 -4.21 -10.52 6.90
N LEU A 85 -3.65 -9.34 7.12
CA LEU A 85 -4.06 -8.34 8.10
C LEU A 85 -4.46 -7.04 7.39
N GLY A 86 -4.89 -6.06 8.21
CA GLY A 86 -5.33 -4.75 7.77
C GLY A 86 -6.79 -4.75 7.33
N ASP A 87 -7.37 -3.56 7.31
CA ASP A 87 -8.75 -3.30 6.93
C ASP A 87 -8.93 -1.83 6.56
N LEU A 88 -10.17 -1.41 6.34
CA LEU A 88 -10.52 -0.02 6.07
C LEU A 88 -10.26 0.91 7.26
N GLU A 89 -10.28 0.42 8.50
CA GLU A 89 -10.18 1.24 9.71
C GLU A 89 -8.73 1.63 10.01
N ILE A 90 -7.78 0.70 9.90
CA ILE A 90 -6.36 1.02 10.08
C ILE A 90 -5.85 1.98 8.99
N ALA A 91 -6.44 1.91 7.79
CA ALA A 91 -6.07 2.76 6.66
C ALA A 91 -6.81 4.11 6.60
N ASP A 92 -7.84 4.32 7.43
CA ASP A 92 -8.79 5.43 7.31
C ASP A 92 -8.12 6.81 7.39
N THR A 93 -7.29 7.04 8.41
CA THR A 93 -6.60 8.34 8.59
C THR A 93 -5.60 8.62 7.46
N THR A 94 -4.94 7.58 6.95
CA THR A 94 -4.02 7.69 5.81
C THR A 94 -4.78 8.08 4.55
N ALA A 95 -5.90 7.41 4.26
CA ALA A 95 -6.75 7.72 3.10
C ALA A 95 -7.28 9.16 3.16
N ARG A 96 -7.70 9.62 4.35
CA ARG A 96 -8.17 11.00 4.55
C ARG A 96 -7.10 12.04 4.30
N ASP A 97 -5.92 11.85 4.89
CA ASP A 97 -4.81 12.79 4.75
C ASP A 97 -4.32 12.88 3.29
N VAL A 98 -4.23 11.75 2.60
CA VAL A 98 -3.86 11.70 1.18
C VAL A 98 -4.92 12.38 0.32
N ALA A 99 -6.21 12.10 0.56
CA ALA A 99 -7.32 12.75 -0.14
C ALA A 99 -7.27 14.28 0.05
N ALA A 100 -7.12 14.75 1.28
CA ALA A 100 -7.05 16.17 1.61
C ALA A 100 -5.82 16.86 1.00
N ALA A 101 -4.63 16.25 1.11
CA ALA A 101 -3.40 16.83 0.57
C ALA A 101 -3.36 16.83 -0.97
N GLY A 102 -4.03 15.87 -1.61
CA GLY A 102 -4.12 15.75 -3.06
C GLY A 102 -5.31 16.47 -3.68
N GLU A 103 -6.31 16.85 -2.89
CA GLU A 103 -7.59 17.38 -3.37
C GLU A 103 -8.24 16.43 -4.40
N ILE A 104 -8.19 15.12 -4.11
CA ILE A 104 -8.70 14.02 -4.94
C ILE A 104 -9.64 13.12 -4.13
N ALA A 105 -10.30 12.17 -4.79
CA ALA A 105 -10.94 11.04 -4.13
C ALA A 105 -9.91 9.98 -3.77
N VAL A 106 -10.19 9.22 -2.72
CA VAL A 106 -9.53 7.93 -2.44
C VAL A 106 -10.62 6.87 -2.33
N LEU A 107 -10.45 5.76 -3.02
CA LEU A 107 -11.28 4.57 -2.90
C LEU A 107 -10.45 3.49 -2.22
N SER A 108 -10.62 3.30 -0.91
CA SER A 108 -9.92 2.26 -0.16
C SER A 108 -10.66 0.94 -0.31
N VAL A 109 -9.98 -0.09 -0.82
CA VAL A 109 -10.59 -1.38 -1.16
C VAL A 109 -10.36 -2.38 -0.02
N ASP A 110 -11.45 -2.99 0.46
CA ASP A 110 -11.44 -4.06 1.46
C ASP A 110 -11.35 -5.42 0.75
N TYR A 111 -10.17 -5.69 0.19
CA TYR A 111 -9.95 -6.89 -0.62
C TYR A 111 -9.92 -8.15 0.26
N ARG A 112 -10.26 -9.30 -0.32
CA ARG A 112 -10.25 -10.58 0.39
C ARG A 112 -8.87 -10.94 0.92
N LEU A 113 -8.81 -11.33 2.20
CA LEU A 113 -7.60 -11.67 2.93
C LEU A 113 -7.40 -13.19 3.06
N ALA A 114 -6.14 -13.59 3.15
CA ALA A 114 -5.75 -14.93 3.58
C ALA A 114 -5.82 -15.06 5.11
N PRO A 115 -5.97 -16.29 5.65
CA PRO A 115 -6.01 -17.58 4.96
C PRO A 115 -7.36 -17.96 4.36
N GLU A 116 -8.43 -17.20 4.62
CA GLU A 116 -9.77 -17.49 4.09
C GLU A 116 -9.80 -17.45 2.56
N HIS A 117 -9.01 -16.56 1.98
CA HIS A 117 -8.87 -16.37 0.55
C HIS A 117 -7.39 -16.19 0.18
N VAL A 118 -6.71 -17.31 -0.05
CA VAL A 118 -5.31 -17.34 -0.48
C VAL A 118 -5.12 -16.75 -1.89
N TYR A 119 -3.85 -16.54 -2.26
CA TYR A 119 -3.43 -16.13 -3.60
C TYR A 119 -4.15 -16.92 -4.70
N PRO A 120 -4.68 -16.25 -5.76
CA PRO A 120 -4.55 -14.83 -6.10
C PRO A 120 -5.77 -13.96 -5.72
N ALA A 121 -6.52 -14.27 -4.66
CA ALA A 121 -7.79 -13.60 -4.38
C ALA A 121 -7.68 -12.07 -4.23
N ALA A 122 -6.70 -11.57 -3.46
CA ALA A 122 -6.47 -10.13 -3.30
C ALA A 122 -6.12 -9.43 -4.62
N HIS A 123 -5.26 -10.04 -5.47
CA HIS A 123 -4.93 -9.50 -6.81
C HIS A 123 -6.16 -9.41 -7.70
N VAL A 124 -7.01 -10.44 -7.67
CA VAL A 124 -8.27 -10.47 -8.43
C VAL A 124 -9.21 -9.33 -7.99
N ASP A 125 -9.32 -9.07 -6.69
CA ASP A 125 -10.15 -7.98 -6.15
C ASP A 125 -9.58 -6.61 -6.52
N ALA A 126 -8.27 -6.41 -6.37
CA ALA A 126 -7.60 -5.16 -6.69
C ALA A 126 -7.78 -4.76 -8.17
N VAL A 127 -7.64 -5.73 -9.09
CA VAL A 127 -7.86 -5.52 -10.53
C VAL A 127 -9.34 -5.25 -10.82
N ALA A 128 -10.26 -6.01 -10.22
CA ALA A 128 -11.70 -5.82 -10.43
C ALA A 128 -12.18 -4.45 -9.94
N ALA A 129 -11.75 -4.02 -8.75
CA ALA A 129 -12.07 -2.70 -8.20
C ALA A 129 -11.55 -1.57 -9.11
N THR A 130 -10.32 -1.70 -9.60
CA THR A 130 -9.73 -0.69 -10.49
C THR A 130 -10.45 -0.64 -11.84
N ARG A 131 -10.80 -1.79 -12.43
CA ARG A 131 -11.58 -1.84 -13.67
C ARG A 131 -12.97 -1.22 -13.53
N ALA A 132 -13.65 -1.44 -12.40
CA ALA A 132 -14.96 -0.82 -12.14
C ALA A 132 -14.85 0.72 -12.11
N VAL A 133 -13.78 1.25 -11.50
CA VAL A 133 -13.50 2.69 -11.52
C VAL A 133 -13.24 3.20 -12.93
N LEU A 134 -12.36 2.53 -13.70
CA LEU A 134 -12.03 2.91 -15.08
C LEU A 134 -13.26 2.83 -16.01
N ALA A 135 -14.19 1.92 -15.74
CA ALA A 135 -15.45 1.80 -16.46
C ALA A 135 -16.50 2.87 -16.08
N GLY A 136 -16.23 3.71 -15.06
CA GLY A 136 -17.16 4.73 -14.59
C GLY A 136 -18.31 4.16 -13.75
N GLU A 137 -18.15 2.97 -13.18
CA GLU A 137 -19.18 2.30 -12.37
C GLU A 137 -19.20 2.81 -10.91
N VAL A 138 -18.13 3.51 -10.48
CA VAL A 138 -18.07 4.16 -9.17
C VAL A 138 -18.47 5.63 -9.31
N PRO A 139 -19.58 6.08 -8.70
CA PRO A 139 -20.03 7.46 -8.80
C PRO A 139 -19.15 8.42 -7.98
N GLY A 140 -19.11 9.69 -8.39
CA GLY A 140 -18.38 10.74 -7.68
C GLY A 140 -16.87 10.78 -7.94
N VAL A 141 -16.37 9.94 -8.86
CA VAL A 141 -14.98 9.93 -9.31
C VAL A 141 -14.89 10.08 -10.83
N ASP A 142 -13.74 10.54 -11.32
CA ASP A 142 -13.45 10.72 -12.74
C ASP A 142 -12.68 9.52 -13.30
N PRO A 143 -13.29 8.67 -14.15
CA PRO A 143 -12.66 7.46 -14.67
C PRO A 143 -11.50 7.75 -15.63
N SER A 144 -11.37 8.99 -16.12
CA SER A 144 -10.27 9.38 -17.01
C SER A 144 -8.99 9.78 -16.27
N ARG A 145 -9.04 9.88 -14.93
CA ARG A 145 -7.94 10.35 -14.07
C ARG A 145 -7.82 9.48 -12.83
N VAL A 146 -7.34 8.26 -13.04
CA VAL A 146 -7.22 7.21 -12.03
C VAL A 146 -5.75 6.96 -11.71
N ALA A 147 -5.44 6.85 -10.43
CA ALA A 147 -4.21 6.28 -9.91
C ALA A 147 -4.51 5.01 -9.12
N VAL A 148 -3.53 4.12 -9.02
CA VAL A 148 -3.56 2.99 -8.08
C VAL A 148 -2.49 3.19 -7.03
N GLY A 149 -2.68 2.67 -5.82
CA GLY A 149 -1.63 2.77 -4.83
C GLY A 149 -1.88 1.91 -3.61
N GLY A 150 -0.86 1.83 -2.78
CA GLY A 150 -0.94 1.09 -1.54
C GLY A 150 0.40 1.03 -0.84
N ASP A 151 0.37 0.46 0.35
CA ASP A 151 1.54 0.33 1.20
C ASP A 151 1.85 -1.15 1.49
N SER A 152 3.13 -1.51 1.58
CA SER A 152 3.55 -2.89 1.85
C SER A 152 2.98 -3.89 0.82
N ALA A 153 2.21 -4.87 1.27
CA ALA A 153 1.40 -5.77 0.45
C ALA A 153 0.38 -5.05 -0.46
N GLY A 154 -0.18 -3.92 -0.04
CA GLY A 154 -1.01 -3.07 -0.89
C GLY A 154 -0.21 -2.39 -1.99
N GLY A 155 1.06 -2.05 -1.71
CA GLY A 155 2.01 -1.57 -2.72
C GLY A 155 2.33 -2.64 -3.77
N ASN A 156 2.40 -3.91 -3.36
CA ASN A 156 2.50 -5.05 -4.27
C ASN A 156 1.27 -5.15 -5.19
N LEU A 157 0.07 -5.08 -4.62
CA LEU A 157 -1.19 -5.09 -5.37
C LEU A 157 -1.25 -3.94 -6.38
N ALA A 158 -0.86 -2.73 -5.96
CA ALA A 158 -0.82 -1.56 -6.84
C ALA A 158 0.16 -1.73 -8.01
N ALA A 159 1.36 -2.23 -7.75
CA ALA A 159 2.35 -2.54 -8.80
C ALA A 159 1.81 -3.60 -9.77
N HIS A 160 1.18 -4.67 -9.26
CA HIS A 160 0.55 -5.68 -10.10
C HIS A 160 -0.57 -5.11 -10.96
N VAL A 161 -1.49 -4.32 -10.39
CA VAL A 161 -2.59 -3.69 -11.13
C VAL A 161 -2.05 -2.79 -12.24
N ALA A 162 -1.00 -2.00 -11.96
CA ALA A 162 -0.35 -1.16 -12.97
C ALA A 162 0.23 -1.99 -14.12
N GLN A 163 0.78 -3.17 -13.85
CA GLN A 163 1.29 -4.09 -14.86
C GLN A 163 0.19 -4.78 -15.67
N GLU A 164 -0.88 -5.25 -15.00
CA GLU A 164 -2.01 -5.98 -15.59
C GLU A 164 -2.88 -5.05 -16.46
N LEU A 165 -3.08 -3.80 -16.04
CA LEU A 165 -3.90 -2.81 -16.72
C LEU A 165 -3.07 -1.84 -17.58
N ARG A 166 -1.88 -2.28 -18.01
CA ARG A 166 -0.98 -1.49 -18.84
C ARG A 166 -1.67 -1.02 -20.13
N GLY A 167 -1.68 0.29 -20.34
CA GLY A 167 -2.26 0.90 -21.53
C GLY A 167 -3.80 1.07 -21.48
N GLU A 168 -4.45 0.67 -20.39
CA GLU A 168 -5.86 1.01 -20.15
C GLU A 168 -6.02 2.53 -20.03
N ALA A 169 -6.99 3.07 -20.76
CA ALA A 169 -7.23 4.51 -20.77
C ALA A 169 -7.70 4.98 -19.40
N GLY A 170 -7.05 6.02 -18.87
CA GLY A 170 -7.42 6.64 -17.59
C GLY A 170 -6.53 6.26 -16.41
N LEU A 171 -5.78 5.15 -16.48
CA LEU A 171 -4.78 4.79 -15.47
C LEU A 171 -3.48 5.58 -15.70
N ARG A 172 -3.20 6.56 -14.84
CA ARG A 172 -2.14 7.55 -15.06
C ARG A 172 -0.96 7.46 -14.11
N HIS A 173 -1.18 6.94 -12.90
CA HIS A 173 -0.15 6.95 -11.85
C HIS A 173 -0.23 5.73 -10.95
N GLN A 174 0.90 5.34 -10.36
CA GLN A 174 1.00 4.32 -9.31
C GLN A 174 1.73 4.87 -8.08
N VAL A 175 1.21 4.63 -6.88
CA VAL A 175 1.84 5.02 -5.61
C VAL A 175 2.27 3.76 -4.87
N LEU A 176 3.56 3.59 -4.67
CA LEU A 176 4.15 2.39 -4.07
C LEU A 176 4.86 2.79 -2.76
N VAL A 177 4.21 2.53 -1.62
CA VAL A 177 4.80 2.83 -0.32
C VAL A 177 5.41 1.56 0.26
N TYR A 178 6.73 1.57 0.46
CA TYR A 178 7.60 0.47 0.90
C TYR A 178 7.12 -0.89 0.37
N PRO A 179 6.94 -1.01 -0.97
CA PRO A 179 6.19 -2.11 -1.56
C PRO A 179 6.93 -3.43 -1.40
N VAL A 180 6.19 -4.52 -1.22
CA VAL A 180 6.73 -5.87 -1.46
C VAL A 180 6.85 -6.06 -2.98
N THR A 181 8.04 -6.32 -3.49
CA THR A 181 8.30 -6.43 -4.94
C THR A 181 8.99 -7.72 -5.34
N GLN A 182 9.52 -8.46 -4.37
CA GLN A 182 10.15 -9.76 -4.54
C GLN A 182 9.52 -10.78 -3.58
N ALA A 183 9.52 -12.06 -3.97
CA ALA A 183 9.00 -13.14 -3.12
C ALA A 183 10.11 -13.86 -2.33
N GLU A 184 11.38 -13.64 -2.67
CA GLU A 184 12.52 -14.26 -1.98
C GLU A 184 12.90 -13.45 -0.73
N VAL A 185 12.39 -13.89 0.43
CA VAL A 185 12.68 -13.27 1.73
C VAL A 185 14.16 -13.41 2.10
N GLY A 186 14.80 -12.30 2.51
CA GLY A 186 16.17 -12.32 3.03
C GLY A 186 17.28 -12.18 1.98
N SER A 187 16.93 -11.95 0.72
CA SER A 187 17.87 -11.87 -0.41
C SER A 187 18.69 -10.56 -0.43
N THR A 188 18.15 -9.46 0.09
CA THR A 188 18.76 -8.12 0.01
C THR A 188 19.64 -7.76 1.22
N ALA A 189 20.37 -6.64 1.13
CA ALA A 189 21.19 -6.15 2.26
C ALA A 189 20.30 -5.56 3.37
N SER A 190 19.23 -4.84 3.02
CA SER A 190 18.26 -4.30 3.98
C SER A 190 17.62 -5.38 4.85
N TYR A 191 17.29 -6.55 4.30
CA TYR A 191 16.84 -7.68 5.12
C TYR A 191 17.87 -8.05 6.18
N ARG A 192 19.16 -8.15 5.82
CA ARG A 192 20.21 -8.52 6.78
C ARG A 192 20.48 -7.43 7.82
N GLU A 193 20.30 -6.17 7.45
CA GLU A 193 20.55 -5.01 8.31
C GLU A 193 19.40 -4.75 9.30
N PHE A 194 18.15 -5.03 8.91
CA PHE A 194 16.94 -4.64 9.64
C PHE A 194 15.99 -5.81 9.95
N ASP A 195 16.49 -7.06 9.99
CA ASP A 195 15.69 -8.27 10.28
C ASP A 195 15.16 -8.34 11.73
N ASP A 196 15.59 -7.44 12.60
CA ASP A 196 15.25 -7.42 14.02
C ASP A 196 15.17 -5.98 14.54
N GLY A 197 14.30 -5.74 15.52
CA GLY A 197 14.17 -4.46 16.22
C GLY A 197 13.33 -3.36 15.54
N TYR A 198 12.81 -3.58 14.33
CA TYR A 198 12.09 -2.55 13.55
C TYR A 198 10.71 -3.00 13.03
N PHE A 199 9.90 -3.64 13.90
CA PHE A 199 8.55 -4.19 13.62
C PHE A 199 8.50 -5.29 12.56
N LEU A 200 8.73 -4.96 11.29
CA LEU A 200 8.72 -5.95 10.22
C LEU A 200 10.04 -6.73 10.25
N THR A 201 9.94 -8.05 10.12
CA THR A 201 11.09 -8.96 10.07
C THR A 201 10.92 -9.92 8.89
N GLY A 202 11.98 -10.57 8.48
CA GLY A 202 11.96 -11.70 7.55
C GLY A 202 11.17 -12.88 8.09
N ALA A 203 11.06 -13.07 9.41
CA ALA A 203 10.16 -14.05 9.99
C ALA A 203 8.69 -13.69 9.75
N SER A 204 8.33 -12.41 9.92
CA SER A 204 7.00 -11.89 9.60
C SER A 204 6.68 -12.03 8.11
N MET A 205 7.64 -11.71 7.23
CA MET A 205 7.46 -11.87 5.78
C MET A 205 7.28 -13.33 5.36
N ARG A 206 8.06 -14.27 5.94
CA ARG A 206 7.87 -15.71 5.74
C ARG A 206 6.47 -16.15 6.16
N TYR A 207 6.02 -15.73 7.35
CA TYR A 207 4.65 -16.00 7.82
C TYR A 207 3.59 -15.50 6.82
N PHE A 208 3.73 -14.29 6.29
CA PHE A 208 2.78 -13.75 5.31
C PHE A 208 2.77 -14.55 4.01
N PHE A 209 3.93 -14.86 3.44
CA PHE A 209 4.00 -15.67 2.22
C PHE A 209 3.46 -17.09 2.44
N ASP A 210 3.81 -17.75 3.54
CA ASP A 210 3.32 -19.10 3.87
C ASP A 210 1.79 -19.12 4.07
N THR A 211 1.21 -18.04 4.60
CA THR A 211 -0.23 -17.92 4.84
C THR A 211 -0.99 -17.54 3.57
N TYR A 212 -0.45 -16.59 2.80
CA TYR A 212 -1.12 -16.01 1.64
C TYR A 212 -0.90 -16.81 0.36
N ALA A 213 0.33 -17.25 0.11
CA ALA A 213 0.74 -17.88 -1.14
C ALA A 213 1.59 -19.14 -0.90
N PRO A 214 1.08 -20.15 -0.15
CA PRO A 214 1.83 -21.37 0.18
C PRO A 214 2.31 -22.14 -1.06
N ASP A 215 1.56 -22.08 -2.14
CA ASP A 215 1.89 -22.70 -3.44
C ASP A 215 2.30 -21.65 -4.50
N GLY A 216 2.58 -20.42 -4.08
CA GLY A 216 2.95 -19.31 -4.97
C GLY A 216 4.34 -19.50 -5.57
N ALA A 217 4.45 -19.35 -6.89
CA ALA A 217 5.75 -19.37 -7.55
C ALA A 217 6.48 -18.04 -7.28
N PRO A 218 7.74 -18.07 -6.81
CA PRO A 218 8.47 -16.85 -6.42
C PRO A 218 8.80 -15.94 -7.61
N ASP A 219 8.77 -16.47 -8.84
CA ASP A 219 8.96 -15.75 -10.09
C ASP A 219 7.65 -15.31 -10.76
N ASP A 220 6.49 -15.58 -10.15
CA ASP A 220 5.21 -15.07 -10.61
C ASP A 220 5.16 -13.55 -10.43
N ALA A 221 5.08 -12.81 -11.54
CA ALA A 221 5.06 -11.36 -11.56
C ALA A 221 3.88 -10.73 -10.78
N ARG A 222 2.85 -11.49 -10.42
CA ARG A 222 1.79 -10.99 -9.52
C ARG A 222 2.27 -10.89 -8.07
N LEU A 223 3.04 -11.89 -7.61
CA LEU A 223 3.61 -11.94 -6.25
C LEU A 223 4.90 -11.14 -6.16
N ALA A 224 5.73 -11.21 -7.21
CA ALA A 224 6.99 -10.50 -7.33
C ALA A 224 6.98 -9.59 -8.58
N PRO A 225 6.36 -8.40 -8.53
CA PRO A 225 6.33 -7.44 -9.64
C PRO A 225 7.69 -7.17 -10.28
N ALA A 226 8.80 -7.27 -9.52
CA ALA A 226 10.16 -7.11 -10.03
C ALA A 226 10.60 -8.22 -11.00
N SER A 227 9.92 -9.37 -11.00
CA SER A 227 10.18 -10.49 -11.93
C SER A 227 9.59 -10.25 -13.33
N ASN A 228 8.80 -9.19 -13.55
CA ASN A 228 8.28 -8.86 -14.87
C ASN A 228 9.41 -8.35 -15.79
N PRO A 229 9.68 -9.02 -16.93
CA PRO A 229 10.79 -8.64 -17.81
C PRO A 229 10.54 -7.35 -18.61
N ASP A 230 9.31 -6.83 -18.64
CA ASP A 230 8.96 -5.61 -19.37
C ASP A 230 8.15 -4.65 -18.50
N LEU A 231 8.79 -3.58 -18.05
CA LEU A 231 8.18 -2.49 -17.29
C LEU A 231 7.90 -1.24 -18.14
N ARG A 232 8.10 -1.30 -19.46
CA ARG A 232 7.87 -0.14 -20.33
C ARG A 232 6.38 0.17 -20.45
N GLY A 233 6.07 1.46 -20.55
CA GLY A 233 4.70 1.94 -20.73
C GLY A 233 3.81 1.78 -19.50
N LEU A 234 4.37 1.45 -18.34
CA LEU A 234 3.65 1.51 -17.07
C LEU A 234 3.35 2.98 -16.68
N PRO A 235 2.31 3.21 -15.87
CA PRO A 235 1.99 4.54 -15.34
C PRO A 235 3.17 5.13 -14.56
N ALA A 236 3.29 6.46 -14.54
CA ALA A 236 4.27 7.17 -13.72
C ALA A 236 4.14 6.76 -12.25
N ALA A 237 5.25 6.78 -11.51
CA ALA A 237 5.29 6.23 -10.16
C ALA A 237 5.71 7.25 -9.10
N THR A 238 5.07 7.19 -7.94
CA THR A 238 5.61 7.75 -6.69
C THR A 238 6.05 6.59 -5.80
N VAL A 239 7.32 6.53 -5.43
CA VAL A 239 7.86 5.46 -4.58
C VAL A 239 8.34 6.03 -3.25
N VAL A 240 7.81 5.50 -2.15
CA VAL A 240 8.22 5.88 -0.80
C VAL A 240 8.92 4.69 -0.16
N THR A 241 10.09 4.88 0.46
CA THR A 241 10.77 3.82 1.24
C THR A 241 11.12 4.32 2.64
N ALA A 242 11.34 3.40 3.57
CA ALA A 242 11.83 3.67 4.91
C ALA A 242 13.29 3.19 5.03
N GLU A 243 14.15 3.94 5.73
CA GLU A 243 15.58 3.58 5.85
C GLU A 243 15.80 2.26 6.60
N LEU A 244 15.00 2.01 7.64
CA LEU A 244 15.12 0.89 8.59
C LEU A 244 14.05 -0.18 8.30
N ASP A 245 13.90 -0.54 7.02
CA ASP A 245 12.88 -1.48 6.54
C ASP A 245 13.55 -2.63 5.77
N PRO A 246 13.28 -3.91 6.11
CA PRO A 246 13.71 -5.05 5.31
C PRO A 246 13.38 -4.93 3.81
N LEU A 247 12.26 -4.32 3.46
CA LEU A 247 11.77 -4.15 2.08
C LEU A 247 12.42 -2.97 1.34
N ARG A 248 13.27 -2.18 2.00
CA ARG A 248 13.88 -0.97 1.41
C ARG A 248 14.56 -1.26 0.08
N ASP A 249 15.51 -2.19 0.06
CA ASP A 249 16.36 -2.42 -1.11
C ASP A 249 15.54 -2.96 -2.29
N GLU A 250 14.55 -3.83 -2.06
CA GLU A 250 13.71 -4.36 -3.15
C GLU A 250 12.78 -3.28 -3.71
N GLY A 251 12.20 -2.42 -2.87
CA GLY A 251 11.40 -1.28 -3.30
C GLY A 251 12.22 -0.25 -4.09
N GLU A 252 13.44 0.07 -3.64
CA GLU A 252 14.36 0.97 -4.35
C GLU A 252 14.83 0.35 -5.68
N ALA A 253 15.13 -0.95 -5.71
CA ALA A 253 15.50 -1.66 -6.93
C ALA A 253 14.36 -1.71 -7.96
N TYR A 254 13.11 -1.85 -7.52
CA TYR A 254 11.96 -1.79 -8.42
C TYR A 254 11.77 -0.38 -9.00
N ALA A 255 12.03 0.68 -8.21
CA ALA A 255 12.04 2.05 -8.70
C ALA A 255 13.14 2.26 -9.77
N ASP A 256 14.35 1.75 -9.54
CA ASP A 256 15.44 1.80 -10.52
C ASP A 256 15.06 1.06 -11.82
N ALA A 257 14.37 -0.08 -11.71
CA ALA A 257 13.91 -0.85 -12.86
C ALA A 257 12.83 -0.11 -13.67
N LEU A 258 11.90 0.59 -13.01
CA LEU A 258 10.92 1.47 -13.64
C LEU A 258 11.61 2.62 -14.40
N GLU A 259 12.56 3.31 -13.76
CA GLU A 259 13.34 4.39 -14.39
C GLU A 259 14.12 3.87 -15.61
N ALA A 260 14.77 2.71 -15.49
CA ALA A 260 15.50 2.08 -16.59
C ALA A 260 14.59 1.69 -17.78
N ALA A 261 13.30 1.39 -17.51
CA ALA A 261 12.29 1.14 -18.53
C ALA A 261 11.66 2.42 -19.12
N GLY A 262 12.11 3.60 -18.68
CA GLY A 262 11.64 4.89 -19.16
C GLY A 262 10.35 5.38 -18.49
N VAL A 263 9.94 4.78 -17.37
CA VAL A 263 8.81 5.27 -16.55
C VAL A 263 9.28 6.48 -15.75
N ALA A 264 8.46 7.53 -15.69
CA ALA A 264 8.74 8.67 -14.82
C ALA A 264 8.54 8.26 -13.35
N VAL A 265 9.56 8.42 -12.52
CA VAL A 265 9.52 8.06 -11.09
C VAL A 265 9.90 9.25 -10.24
N GLU A 266 9.07 9.55 -9.24
CA GLU A 266 9.42 10.41 -8.12
C GLU A 266 9.56 9.53 -6.88
N ARG A 267 10.75 9.49 -6.26
CA ARG A 267 11.00 8.64 -5.09
C ARG A 267 11.56 9.41 -3.91
N ARG A 268 11.17 8.99 -2.70
CA ARG A 268 11.68 9.54 -1.44
C ARG A 268 11.86 8.44 -0.41
N ARG A 269 13.08 8.28 0.08
CA ARG A 269 13.36 7.55 1.31
C ARG A 269 13.12 8.46 2.51
N PHE A 270 12.48 7.92 3.55
CA PHE A 270 12.32 8.56 4.84
C PHE A 270 13.36 8.00 5.81
N ASP A 271 14.40 8.80 6.05
CA ASP A 271 15.51 8.44 6.93
C ASP A 271 15.06 8.31 8.40
N GLY A 272 15.61 7.33 9.10
CA GLY A 272 15.32 7.01 10.49
C GLY A 272 13.92 6.42 10.76
N GLN A 273 13.15 6.11 9.71
CA GLN A 273 11.83 5.49 9.79
C GLN A 273 11.89 3.99 9.51
N PHE A 274 10.87 3.26 9.97
CA PHE A 274 10.72 1.80 9.86
C PHE A 274 9.36 1.41 9.26
N HIS A 275 9.17 0.14 8.94
CA HIS A 275 7.87 -0.38 8.50
C HIS A 275 6.94 -0.63 9.71
N PRO A 276 5.68 -0.13 9.79
CA PRO A 276 4.88 0.57 8.78
C PRO A 276 4.66 2.06 9.13
N PHE A 277 5.69 2.90 9.12
CA PHE A 277 5.61 4.28 9.63
C PHE A 277 4.49 5.14 9.02
N LEU A 278 4.05 4.88 7.79
CA LEU A 278 2.97 5.65 7.14
C LEU A 278 1.70 5.66 7.98
N TYR A 279 1.40 4.56 8.68
CA TYR A 279 0.22 4.48 9.54
C TYR A 279 0.36 5.26 10.82
N LEU A 280 1.56 5.61 11.28
CA LEU A 280 1.80 6.04 12.67
C LEU A 280 1.79 7.57 12.85
N ALA A 281 0.90 8.30 12.16
CA ALA A 281 0.89 9.77 12.20
C ALA A 281 0.43 10.38 13.54
N GLY A 282 -0.16 9.60 14.44
CA GLY A 282 -0.39 10.02 15.83
C GLY A 282 0.90 10.08 16.66
N SER A 283 1.99 9.48 16.18
CA SER A 283 3.26 9.37 16.91
C SER A 283 4.48 9.87 16.14
N LEU A 284 4.45 9.83 14.80
CA LEU A 284 5.58 10.10 13.91
C LEU A 284 5.24 11.24 12.93
N ASP A 285 5.92 12.37 13.03
CA ASP A 285 5.71 13.50 12.11
C ASP A 285 6.02 13.12 10.65
N ALA A 286 7.00 12.23 10.46
CA ALA A 286 7.39 11.69 9.16
C ALA A 286 6.24 10.98 8.44
N ALA A 287 5.30 10.36 9.16
CA ALA A 287 4.12 9.73 8.57
C ALA A 287 3.22 10.78 7.91
N GLY A 288 2.92 11.87 8.62
CA GLY A 288 2.16 13.00 8.07
C GLY A 288 2.88 13.69 6.90
N GLU A 289 4.22 13.78 6.96
CA GLU A 289 5.01 14.25 5.82
C GLU A 289 4.90 13.35 4.59
N ALA A 290 4.96 12.03 4.76
CA ALA A 290 4.82 11.05 3.69
C ALA A 290 3.42 11.11 3.06
N ARG A 291 2.36 11.15 3.88
CA ARG A 291 0.97 11.31 3.40
C ARG A 291 0.79 12.59 2.57
N ARG A 292 1.35 13.72 3.02
CA ARG A 292 1.33 15.00 2.26
C ARG A 292 2.15 14.94 0.98
N PHE A 293 3.30 14.27 1.01
CA PHE A 293 4.13 14.07 -0.17
C PHE A 293 3.38 13.29 -1.25
N ILE A 294 2.76 12.16 -0.86
CA ILE A 294 1.93 11.32 -1.74
C ILE A 294 0.76 12.12 -2.32
N GLY A 295 -0.02 12.81 -1.49
CA GLY A 295 -1.16 13.60 -1.95
C GLY A 295 -0.76 14.68 -2.96
N LYS A 296 0.34 15.40 -2.70
CA LYS A 296 0.86 16.42 -3.63
C LYS A 296 1.31 15.82 -4.96
N ALA A 297 2.00 14.67 -4.95
CA ALA A 297 2.41 13.99 -6.17
C ALA A 297 1.20 13.55 -7.00
N LEU A 298 0.18 13.00 -6.35
CA LEU A 298 -1.09 12.62 -7.00
C LEU A 298 -1.82 13.82 -7.61
N ARG A 299 -1.87 14.95 -6.90
CA ARG A 299 -2.49 16.18 -7.42
C ARG A 299 -1.84 16.63 -8.73
N VAL A 300 -0.51 16.54 -8.81
CA VAL A 300 0.23 16.89 -10.03
C VAL A 300 -0.01 15.84 -11.13
N ALA A 301 0.10 14.56 -10.81
CA ALA A 301 -0.05 13.47 -11.77
C ALA A 301 -1.45 13.40 -12.40
N LEU A 302 -2.48 13.81 -11.66
CA LEU A 302 -3.89 13.75 -12.06
C LEU A 302 -4.49 15.12 -12.44
N ALA A 303 -3.67 16.16 -12.61
CA ALA A 303 -4.15 17.50 -12.98
C ALA A 303 -4.63 17.60 -14.44
N VAL A 304 -4.15 16.70 -15.31
CA VAL A 304 -4.40 16.67 -16.76
C VAL A 304 -5.34 15.53 -17.11
#